data_AF-A0A6P0XJC2-F1
#
_entry.id   AF-A0A6P0XJC2-F1
#
_cell.length_a   1.000
_cell.length_b   1.000
_cell.length_c   1.000
_cell.angle_alpha   90.00
_cell.angle_beta   90.00
_cell.angle_gamma   90.00
#
_symmetry.space_group_name_H-M   'P 1'
#
loop_
_entity.id
_entity.type
_entity.pdbx_description
1 polymer ?
#
loop_
_entity_poly.entity_id
_entity_poly.type
_entity_poly.pdbx_seq_one_letter_code
_entity_poly.pdbx_strand_id
1 'polypeptide(L)' 'LSSYGIGQVTKTYLANGASWGEEGPKAVVSHILESLDETSIMGRIKEELINKLKIKDFSQNQQQQS' A
#
# COMPACT_ATOMS: atom_id res chain seq x y z
N LEU A 1 -6.93 -7.88 -2.29
CA LEU A 1 -6.56 -7.41 -3.65
C LEU A 1 -7.54 -6.33 -4.12
N SER A 2 -8.85 -6.58 -4.19
CA SER A 2 -9.82 -5.55 -4.64
C SER A 2 -9.83 -4.27 -3.77
N SER A 3 -9.84 -4.40 -2.44
CA SER A 3 -9.89 -3.24 -1.54
C SER A 3 -8.63 -2.36 -1.59
N TYR A 4 -7.45 -2.94 -1.85
CA TYR A 4 -6.21 -2.18 -1.97
C TYR A 4 -6.13 -1.39 -3.28
N GLY A 5 -6.48 -2.03 -4.41
CA GLY A 5 -6.54 -1.36 -5.71
C GLY A 5 -7.54 -0.21 -5.70
N ILE A 6 -8.73 -0.43 -5.12
CA ILE A 6 -9.73 0.62 -4.94
C ILE A 6 -9.18 1.76 -4.07
N GLY A 7 -8.48 1.46 -2.97
CA GLY A 7 -7.84 2.47 -2.14
C GLY A 7 -6.79 3.32 -2.88
N GLN A 8 -5.99 2.73 -3.75
CA GLN A 8 -5.03 3.48 -4.57
C GLN A 8 -5.73 4.35 -5.63
N VAL A 9 -6.79 3.83 -6.24
CA VAL A 9 -7.63 4.60 -7.18
C VAL A 9 -8.27 5.80 -6.48
N THR A 10 -8.86 5.60 -5.30
CA THR A 10 -9.46 6.69 -4.51
C THR A 10 -8.41 7.72 -4.09
N LYS A 11 -7.23 7.29 -3.63
CA LYS A 11 -6.14 8.20 -3.26
C LYS A 11 -5.71 9.08 -4.44
N THR A 12 -5.55 8.48 -5.63
CA THR A 12 -5.12 9.18 -6.85
C THR A 12 -6.17 10.21 -7.29
N TYR A 13 -7.45 9.83 -7.29
CA TYR A 13 -8.55 10.73 -7.58
C TYR A 13 -8.59 11.94 -6.63
N LEU A 14 -8.47 11.70 -5.33
CA LEU A 14 -8.51 12.76 -4.33
C LEU A 14 -7.27 13.68 -4.40
N ALA A 15 -6.08 13.12 -4.65
CA ALA A 15 -4.85 13.89 -4.83
C ALA A 15 -4.92 14.85 -6.03
N ASN A 16 -5.68 14.48 -7.06
CA ASN A 16 -5.96 15.31 -8.22
C ASN A 16 -7.10 16.32 -7.99
N GLY A 17 -7.48 16.59 -6.74
CA GLY A 17 -8.56 17.52 -6.40
C GLY A 17 -9.95 16.96 -6.71
N ALA A 18 -10.13 15.65 -6.53
CA ALA A 18 -11.34 14.93 -6.94
C ALA A 18 -11.61 15.07 -8.45
N SER A 19 -10.56 14.93 -9.25
CA SER A 19 -10.60 14.93 -10.71
C SER A 19 -9.76 13.79 -11.26
N TRP A 20 -10.10 13.31 -12.46
CA TRP A 20 -9.31 12.29 -13.14
C TRP A 20 -8.12 12.86 -13.92
N GLY A 21 -8.02 14.19 -14.02
CA GLY A 21 -7.02 14.84 -14.87
C GLY A 21 -7.29 14.58 -16.36
N GLU A 22 -6.30 14.89 -17.20
CA GLU A 22 -6.43 14.82 -18.66
C GLU A 22 -6.55 13.39 -19.20
N GLU A 23 -5.98 12.41 -18.49
CA GLU A 23 -5.94 11.01 -18.94
C GLU A 23 -7.28 10.26 -18.71
N GLY A 24 -8.12 10.78 -17.83
CA GLY A 24 -9.44 10.21 -17.54
C GLY A 24 -9.41 8.91 -16.71
N PRO A 25 -10.58 8.45 -16.24
CA PRO A 25 -10.68 7.39 -15.23
C PRO A 25 -10.13 6.04 -15.69
N LYS A 26 -10.30 5.68 -16.97
CA LYS A 26 -9.86 4.38 -17.49
C LYS A 26 -8.34 4.26 -17.54
N ALA A 27 -7.65 5.30 -18.00
CA ALA A 27 -6.19 5.32 -18.09
C ALA A 27 -5.58 5.29 -16.68
N VAL A 28 -6.08 6.14 -15.77
CA VAL A 28 -5.63 6.20 -14.37
C VAL A 28 -5.80 4.85 -13.67
N VAL A 29 -6.97 4.21 -13.81
CA VAL A 29 -7.22 2.89 -13.20
C VAL A 29 -6.30 1.83 -13.81
N SER A 30 -6.10 1.82 -15.13
CA SER A 30 -5.22 0.84 -15.79
C SER A 30 -3.77 0.99 -15.33
N HIS A 31 -3.27 2.23 -15.25
CA HIS A 31 -1.91 2.51 -14.80
C HIS A 31 -1.68 2.09 -13.33
N ILE A 32 -2.68 2.31 -12.47
CA ILE A 32 -2.65 1.84 -11.09
C ILE A 32 -2.59 0.32 -11.07
N LEU A 33 -3.45 -0.37 -11.81
CA LEU A 33 -3.45 -1.84 -11.86
C LEU A 33 -2.15 -2.41 -12.43
N GLU A 34 -1.55 -1.75 -13.43
CA GLU A 34 -0.25 -2.12 -14.01
C GLU A 34 0.90 -1.91 -13.01
N SER A 35 0.86 -0.84 -12.21
CA SER A 35 1.85 -0.59 -11.14
C SER A 35 1.71 -1.57 -9.97
N LEU A 36 0.50 -2.11 -9.79
CA LEU A 36 0.18 -3.15 -8.83
C LEU A 36 0.51 -4.52 -9.41
N ASP A 37 1.78 -4.78 -9.69
CA ASP A 37 2.22 -6.15 -9.88
C ASP A 37 1.96 -6.90 -8.56
N GLU A 38 0.89 -7.72 -8.56
CA GLU A 38 0.34 -8.40 -7.38
C GLU A 38 1.40 -9.16 -6.60
N THR A 39 2.44 -9.63 -7.30
CA THR A 39 3.56 -10.38 -6.75
C THR A 39 4.50 -9.51 -5.92
N SER A 40 4.79 -8.29 -6.39
CA SER A 40 5.73 -7.35 -5.77
C SER A 40 5.11 -6.61 -4.59
N ILE A 41 3.85 -6.18 -4.71
CA ILE A 41 3.17 -5.46 -3.64
C ILE A 41 2.84 -6.36 -2.45
N MET A 42 2.42 -7.61 -2.70
CA MET A 42 2.17 -8.59 -1.63
C MET A 42 3.48 -8.95 -0.92
N GLY A 43 4.58 -9.08 -1.66
CA GLY A 43 5.92 -9.26 -1.11
C GLY A 43 6.31 -8.12 -0.15
N ARG A 44 6.19 -6.87 -0.59
CA ARG A 44 6.50 -5.69 0.23
C ARG A 44 5.61 -5.56 1.46
N ILE A 45 4.30 -5.77 1.34
CA ILE A 45 3.38 -5.72 2.49
C ILE A 45 3.73 -6.81 3.52
N LYS A 46 4.06 -8.02 3.04
CA LYS A 46 4.50 -9.12 3.90
C LYS A 46 5.80 -8.77 4.63
N GLU A 47 6.78 -8.19 3.93
CA GLU A 47 8.02 -7.72 4.54
C GLU A 47 7.79 -6.62 5.59
N GLU A 48 6.98 -5.61 5.28
CA GLU A 48 6.67 -4.53 6.23
C GLU A 48 5.95 -5.03 7.48
N LEU A 49 4.99 -5.96 7.34
CA LEU A 49 4.30 -6.57 8.48
C LEU A 49 5.28 -7.39 9.33
N ILE A 50 6.11 -8.23 8.71
CA ILE A 50 7.13 -9.00 9.42
C ILE A 50 8.09 -8.05 10.16
N ASN A 51 8.53 -6.96 9.54
CA ASN A 51 9.42 -5.99 10.17
C ASN A 51 8.75 -5.29 11.36
N LYS A 52 7.49 -4.84 11.22
CA LYS A 52 6.74 -4.23 12.33
C LYS A 52 6.52 -5.20 13.50
N LEU A 53 6.27 -6.47 13.21
CA LEU A 53 6.13 -7.51 14.25
C LEU A 53 7.46 -7.83 14.93
N LYS A 54 8.55 -8.00 14.17
CA LYS A 54 9.91 -8.21 14.72
C LYS A 54 10.38 -7.05 15.60
N ILE A 55 10.08 -5.81 15.22
CA ILE A 55 10.41 -4.63 16.04
C ILE A 55 9.65 -4.66 17.37
N LYS A 56 8.41 -5.16 17.37
CA LYS A 56 7.61 -5.33 18.59
C LYS A 56 8.20 -6.42 19.49
N ASP A 57 8.62 -7.54 18.92
CA ASP A 57 9.28 -8.62 19.66
C ASP A 57 10.61 -8.18 20.29
N PHE A 58 11.42 -7.38 19.58
CA PHE A 58 12.66 -6.84 20.12
C PHE A 58 12.43 -5.83 21.25
N SER A 59 11.45 -4.95 21.09
CA SER A 59 11.14 -3.90 22.08
C SER A 59 10.59 -4.48 23.40
N GLN A 60 9.84 -5.59 23.34
CA GLN A 60 9.28 -6.25 24.52
C GLN A 60 10.32 -7.05 25.32
N ASN A 61 11.31 -7.66 24.65
CA ASN A 61 12.36 -8.42 25.32
C ASN A 61 13.37 -7.55 26.08
N GLN A 62 13.50 -6.26 25.73
CA GLN A 62 14.38 -5.31 26.44
C GLN A 62 13.74 -4.73 27.71
N GLN A 63 12.40 -4.73 27.82
CA GLN A 63 11.69 -4.20 28.99
C GLN A 63 11.54 -5.19 30.14
N GLN A 64 11.87 -6.48 29.93
CA GLN A 64 11.83 -7.54 30.95
C GLN A 64 13.21 -7.85 31.58
N GLN A 65 14.28 -7.16 31.16
CA GLN A 65 15.63 -7.31 31.72
C GLN A 65 16.07 -6.12 32.60
N SER A 66 15.14 -5.28 33.08
CA SER A 66 15.41 -4.17 34.01
C SER A 66 14.58 -4.28 35.27
#